data_AF-A0A359IBJ8-F1
#
_entry.id   AF-A0A359IBJ8-F1
#
_cell.length_a   1.000
_cell.length_b   1.000
_cell.length_c   1.000
_cell.angle_alpha   90.00
_cell.angle_beta   90.00
_cell.angle_gamma   90.00
#
_symmetry.space_group_name_H-M   'P 1'
#
loop_
_entity.id
_entity.type
_entity.pdbx_description
1 polymer ?
#
loop_
_entity_poly.entity_id
_entity_poly.type
_entity_poly.pdbx_seq_one_letter_code
_entity_poly.pdbx_strand_id
1 'polypeptide(L)' 'IDFFRDKVLMRPGEISNSPEIVRRLGLIAMNTALEADIFGNVNSTHVLGTKMMNG' A
#
# COMPACT_ATOMS: atom_id res chain seq x y z
N ILE A 1 15.52 18.77 -12.80
CA ILE A 1 15.38 17.29 -12.64
C ILE A 1 16.67 16.66 -12.13
N ASP A 2 17.84 17.19 -12.51
CA ASP A 2 19.13 16.58 -12.18
C ASP A 2 19.38 16.38 -10.67
N PHE A 3 18.87 17.28 -9.82
CA PHE A 3 19.01 17.17 -8.36
C PHE A 3 18.34 15.94 -7.72
N PHE A 4 17.30 15.37 -8.34
CA PHE A 4 16.54 14.24 -7.79
C PHE A 4 16.86 12.91 -8.47
N ARG A 5 17.62 12.94 -9.57
CA ARG A 5 17.81 11.79 -10.46
C ARG A 5 18.55 10.63 -9.79
N ASP A 6 19.41 10.92 -8.83
CA ASP A 6 20.20 9.96 -8.05
C ASP A 6 19.52 9.53 -6.75
N LYS A 7 18.45 10.23 -6.33
CA LYS A 7 17.72 9.99 -5.07
C LYS A 7 16.41 9.23 -5.25
N VAL A 8 15.87 9.20 -6.46
CA VAL A 8 14.58 8.58 -6.76
C VAL A 8 14.75 7.49 -7.80
N LEU A 9 14.15 6.33 -7.53
CA LEU A 9 14.21 5.17 -8.40
C LEU A 9 12.80 4.63 -8.64
N MET A 10 12.40 4.60 -9.91
CA MET A 10 11.14 3.99 -10.33
C MET A 10 11.39 2.52 -10.72
N ARG A 11 10.51 1.63 -10.27
CA ARG A 11 10.54 0.19 -10.57
C ARG A 11 9.16 -0.25 -11.07
N PRO A 12 9.07 -1.36 -11.84
CA PRO A 12 7.79 -1.98 -12.15
C PRO A 12 6.99 -2.29 -10.88
N GLY A 13 5.66 -2.17 -10.96
CA GLY A 13 4.75 -2.37 -9.83
C GLY A 13 4.91 -3.73 -9.15
N GLU A 14 5.23 -4.77 -9.93
CA GLU A 14 5.48 -6.14 -9.46
C GLU A 14 6.72 -6.23 -8.55
N ILE A 15 7.76 -5.45 -8.83
CA ILE A 15 8.99 -5.43 -8.02
C ILE A 15 8.79 -4.55 -6.80
N SER A 16 8.22 -3.35 -6.97
CA SER A 16 7.99 -2.43 -5.85
C SER A 16 7.03 -2.98 -4.80
N ASN A 17 6.07 -3.82 -5.22
CA ASN A 17 5.07 -4.43 -4.34
C ASN A 17 5.29 -5.94 -4.13
N SER A 18 6.48 -6.46 -4.44
CA SER A 18 6.79 -7.89 -4.24
C SER A 18 6.73 -8.23 -2.74
N PRO A 19 5.90 -9.22 -2.32
CA PRO A 19 5.79 -9.60 -0.92
C PRO A 19 7.12 -10.06 -0.31
N GLU A 20 7.95 -10.70 -1.13
CA GLU A 20 9.27 -11.19 -0.73
C GLU A 20 10.20 -10.03 -0.37
N ILE A 21 10.24 -9.00 -1.23
CA ILE A 21 11.11 -7.83 -1.04
C ILE A 21 10.62 -7.00 0.15
N VAL A 22 9.32 -6.75 0.24
CA VAL A 22 8.70 -6.00 1.35
C VAL A 22 9.04 -6.65 2.69
N ARG A 23 8.92 -7.97 2.78
CA ARG A 23 9.27 -8.72 4.00
C ARG A 23 10.76 -8.74 4.27
N ARG A 24 11.60 -8.96 3.25
CA ARG A 24 13.07 -8.99 3.38
C ARG A 24 13.63 -7.67 3.89
N LEU A 25 13.08 -6.55 3.44
CA LEU A 25 13.50 -5.21 3.86
C LEU A 25 12.87 -4.78 5.20
N GLY A 26 11.84 -5.48 5.69
CA GLY A 26 11.16 -5.15 6.94
C GLY A 26 10.46 -3.78 6.89
N LEU A 27 9.79 -3.47 5.78
CA LEU A 27 9.18 -2.15 5.59
C LEU A 27 8.07 -1.87 6.61
N ILE A 28 7.96 -0.61 7.04
CA ILE A 28 6.82 -0.11 7.79
C ILE A 28 5.74 0.32 6.78
N ALA A 29 4.63 -0.41 6.75
CA ALA A 29 3.50 -0.09 5.89
C ALA A 29 2.51 0.83 6.61
N MET A 30 2.19 1.97 6.01
CA MET A 30 1.16 2.90 6.47
C MET A 30 0.08 3.01 5.39
N ASN A 31 -1.12 2.50 5.66
CA ASN A 31 -2.24 2.49 4.73
C ASN A 31 -3.48 3.11 5.38
N THR A 32 -4.29 3.81 4.59
CA THR A 32 -5.54 4.43 5.05
C THR A 32 -6.67 3.41 5.08
N ALA A 33 -7.37 3.30 6.22
CA ALA A 33 -8.58 2.50 6.36
C ALA A 33 -9.84 3.30 6.00
N LEU A 34 -10.86 2.63 5.45
CA LEU A 34 -12.22 3.17 5.34
C LEU A 34 -12.95 3.00 6.67
N GLU A 35 -12.92 1.77 7.21
CA GLU A 35 -13.50 1.38 8.48
C GLU A 35 -12.70 0.22 9.07
N ALA A 36 -12.79 0.06 10.40
CA ALA A 36 -12.17 -1.04 11.13
C ALA A 36 -13.10 -1.53 12.24
N ASP A 37 -13.03 -2.81 12.56
CA ASP A 37 -13.79 -3.41 13.66
C ASP A 37 -12.94 -3.55 14.95
N ILE A 38 -13.59 -3.97 16.04
CA ILE A 38 -12.95 -4.15 17.35
C ILE A 38 -11.96 -5.32 17.40
N PHE A 39 -11.97 -6.20 16.39
CA PHE A 39 -11.04 -7.33 16.26
C PHE A 39 -9.84 -7.01 15.36
N GLY A 40 -9.81 -5.81 14.76
CA GLY A 40 -8.70 -5.33 13.94
C GLY A 40 -8.81 -5.69 12.46
N ASN A 41 -9.98 -6.14 11.98
CA ASN A 41 -10.19 -6.27 10.54
C ASN A 41 -10.35 -4.87 9.94
N VAL A 42 -9.77 -4.67 8.75
CA VAL A 42 -9.77 -3.39 8.04
C VAL A 42 -10.40 -3.54 6.67
N ASN A 43 -11.32 -2.66 6.33
CA ASN A 43 -11.87 -2.51 4.99
C ASN A 43 -11.34 -1.19 4.39
N SER A 44 -10.83 -1.25 3.16
CA SER A 44 -10.35 -0.07 2.40
C SER A 44 -11.15 0.17 1.10
N THR A 45 -12.16 -0.66 0.81
CA THR A 45 -12.70 -0.79 -0.55
C THR A 45 -14.19 -0.54 -0.67
N HIS A 46 -15.03 -1.14 0.20
CA HIS A 46 -16.48 -1.16 0.00
C HIS A 46 -17.20 -0.39 1.10
N VAL A 47 -17.86 0.72 0.75
CA VAL A 47 -18.74 1.45 1.67
C VAL A 47 -19.98 0.59 1.95
N LEU A 48 -20.24 0.34 3.24
CA LEU A 48 -21.34 -0.52 3.70
C LEU A 48 -21.34 -1.90 3.01
N GLY A 49 -20.14 -2.41 2.67
CA GLY A 49 -19.94 -3.74 2.08
C GLY A 49 -20.39 -3.93 0.63
N THR A 50 -20.89 -2.89 -0.05
CA THR A 50 -21.50 -3.07 -1.39
C THR A 50 -21.02 -2.07 -2.43
N LYS A 51 -20.70 -0.84 -2.04
CA LYS A 51 -20.29 0.21 -2.98
C LYS A 51 -18.77 0.34 -3.02
N MET A 52 -18.17 -0.08 -4.13
CA MET A 52 -16.74 0.02 -4.38
C MET A 52 -16.27 1.48 -4.49
N MET A 53 -15.12 1.78 -3.89
CA MET A 53 -14.45 3.08 -3.95
C MET A 53 -13.35 3.08 -5.02
N ASN A 54 -12.12 2.66 -4.67
CA ASN A 54 -10.96 2.74 -5.57
C ASN A 54 -10.37 1.35 -5.90
N GLY A 55 -10.25 0.48 -4.90
CA GLY A 55 -9.60 -0.83 -5.03
C GLY A 55 -8.86 -1.21 -3.76
#